data_AF-A0A955YAX2-F1
#
_entry.id   AF-A0A955YAX2-F1
#
_cell.length_a   1.000
_cell.length_b   1.000
_cell.length_c   1.000
_cell.angle_alpha   90.00
_cell.angle_beta   90.00
_cell.angle_gamma   90.00
#
_symmetry.space_group_name_H-M   'P 1'
#
loop_
_entity.id
_entity.type
_entity.pdbx_description
1 polymer ?
#
loop_
_entity_poly.entity_id
_entity_poly.type
_entity_poly.pdbx_seq_one_letter_code
_entity_poly.pdbx_strand_id
1 'polypeptide(L)'
;MAATTTRGNTRDQQVIAAARATRDAMTGLEVELLLQAVAWVELHPGDEVDTSVEWGMRELEIAGDGAPTIDEGAVAEFALAIGHSTDS
;
A
#
# COMPACT_ATOMS: atom_id res chain seq x y z
N MET A 1 28.47 41.20 -0.51
CA MET A 1 27.16 40.68 -0.96
C MET A 1 27.25 39.32 -1.64
N ALA A 2 28.24 39.03 -2.50
CA ALA A 2 28.36 37.74 -3.20
C ALA A 2 28.35 36.48 -2.30
N ALA A 3 29.07 36.48 -1.18
CA ALA A 3 29.13 35.33 -0.27
C ALA A 3 27.78 34.99 0.40
N THR A 4 26.90 35.98 0.60
CA THR A 4 25.57 35.78 1.19
C THR A 4 24.62 35.17 0.17
N THR A 5 24.69 35.61 -1.09
CA THR A 5 23.90 35.06 -2.21
C THR A 5 24.27 33.61 -2.52
N THR A 6 25.56 33.28 -2.57
CA THR A 6 26.02 31.90 -2.80
C THR A 6 25.58 30.96 -1.66
N ARG A 7 25.72 31.38 -0.40
CA ARG A 7 25.26 30.59 0.76
C ARG A 7 23.74 30.38 0.78
N GLY A 8 22.97 31.39 0.37
CA GLY A 8 21.52 31.29 0.17
C GLY A 8 21.16 30.23 -0.86
N ASN A 9 21.75 30.30 -2.06
CA ASN A 9 21.55 29.30 -3.12
C ASN A 9 21.91 27.88 -2.68
N THR A 10 23.00 27.69 -1.91
CA THR A 10 23.38 26.37 -1.40
C THR A 10 22.37 25.84 -0.40
N ARG A 11 21.83 26.70 0.48
CA ARG A 11 20.78 26.29 1.44
C ARG A 11 19.49 25.91 0.72
N ASP A 12 19.07 26.68 -0.28
CA ASP A 12 17.86 26.40 -1.05
C ASP A 12 17.98 25.07 -1.80
N GLN A 13 19.14 24.81 -2.42
CA GLN A 13 19.45 23.53 -3.06
C GLN A 13 19.44 22.36 -2.07
N GLN A 14 20.00 22.54 -0.86
CA GLN A 14 19.98 21.54 0.20
C GLN A 14 18.55 21.22 0.65
N VAL A 15 17.69 22.23 0.80
CA VAL A 15 16.28 22.02 1.18
C VAL A 15 15.53 21.22 0.12
N ILE A 16 15.69 21.58 -1.17
CA ILE A 16 15.04 20.84 -2.26
C ILE A 16 15.58 19.42 -2.39
N ALA A 17 16.89 19.22 -2.24
CA ALA A 17 17.49 17.89 -2.26
C ALA A 17 16.98 17.02 -1.10
N ALA A 18 16.90 17.59 0.12
CA ALA A 18 16.35 16.91 1.27
C ALA A 18 14.87 16.56 1.08
N ALA A 19 14.06 17.48 0.55
CA ALA A 19 12.65 17.22 0.29
C ALA A 19 12.43 16.09 -0.73
N ARG A 20 13.26 16.02 -1.78
CA ARG A 20 13.24 14.91 -2.75
C ARG A 20 13.64 13.59 -2.11
N ALA A 21 14.73 13.56 -1.36
CA ALA A 21 15.17 12.37 -0.64
C ALA A 21 14.11 11.86 0.35
N THR A 22 13.44 12.78 1.08
CA THR A 22 12.32 12.41 1.94
C THR A 22 11.16 11.81 1.15
N ARG A 23 10.80 12.41 0.00
CA ARG A 23 9.71 11.89 -0.83
C ARG A 23 10.03 10.49 -1.37
N ASP A 24 11.25 10.29 -1.86
CA ASP A 24 11.71 8.99 -2.37
C ASP A 24 11.67 7.93 -1.25
N ALA A 25 12.09 8.29 -0.03
CA ALA A 25 12.01 7.41 1.13
C ALA A 25 10.57 7.07 1.51
N MET A 26 9.66 8.04 1.51
CA MET A 26 8.23 7.80 1.78
C MET A 26 7.63 6.84 0.76
N THR A 27 7.91 7.04 -0.54
CA THR A 27 7.45 6.14 -1.59
C THR A 27 8.04 4.74 -1.45
N GLY A 28 9.31 4.61 -1.04
CA GLY A 28 9.90 3.31 -0.71
C GLY A 28 9.14 2.59 0.41
N LEU A 29 8.82 3.30 1.49
CA LEU A 29 8.06 2.74 2.62
C LEU A 29 6.62 2.37 2.23
N GLU A 30 5.96 3.16 1.37
CA GLU A 30 4.63 2.82 0.83
C GLU A 30 4.66 1.53 0.00
N VAL A 31 5.72 1.33 -0.81
CA VAL A 31 5.92 0.08 -1.56
C VAL A 31 6.17 -1.10 -0.63
N GLU A 32 6.98 -0.93 0.42
CA GLU A 32 7.21 -1.96 1.43
C GLU A 32 5.91 -2.37 2.13
N LEU A 33 5.05 -1.41 2.47
CA LEU A 33 3.74 -1.66 3.06
C LEU A 33 2.81 -2.45 2.12
N LEU A 34 2.84 -2.14 0.82
CA LEU A 34 2.08 -2.91 -0.18
C LEU A 34 2.58 -4.36 -0.27
N LEU A 35 3.89 -4.58 -0.23
CA LEU A 35 4.45 -5.94 -0.24
C LEU A 35 4.09 -6.72 1.02
N GLN A 36 4.02 -6.05 2.18
CA GLN A 36 3.50 -6.66 3.41
C GLN A 36 2.04 -7.06 3.29
N ALA A 37 1.21 -6.24 2.64
CA ALA A 37 -0.19 -6.59 2.37
C ALA A 37 -0.31 -7.82 1.46
N VAL A 38 0.52 -7.90 0.41
CA VAL A 38 0.57 -9.09 -0.46
C VAL A 38 0.98 -10.33 0.32
N ALA A 39 2.04 -10.26 1.11
CA ALA A 39 2.50 -11.38 1.93
C ALA A 39 1.45 -11.80 2.98
N TRP A 40 0.71 -10.85 3.55
CA TRP A 40 -0.40 -11.15 4.45
C TRP A 40 -1.49 -11.96 3.75
N VAL A 41 -1.90 -11.51 2.57
CA VAL A 41 -2.92 -12.17 1.77
C VAL A 41 -2.48 -13.58 1.31
N GLU A 42 -1.21 -13.78 0.97
CA GLU A 42 -0.66 -15.12 0.66
C GLU A 42 -0.78 -16.12 1.82
N LEU A 43 -0.77 -15.64 3.07
CA LEU A 43 -0.96 -16.47 4.26
C LEU A 43 -2.43 -16.80 4.56
N HIS A 44 -3.36 -16.12 3.89
CA HIS A 44 -4.81 -16.26 4.09
C HIS A 44 -5.49 -16.58 2.76
N PRO A 45 -5.19 -17.76 2.17
CA PRO A 45 -5.86 -18.18 0.94
C PRO A 45 -7.34 -18.37 1.20
N GLY A 46 -8.15 -18.00 0.21
CA GLY A 46 -9.57 -18.30 0.19
C GLY A 46 -9.85 -19.76 -0.21
N ASP A 47 -11.07 -20.20 0.00
CA ASP A 47 -11.67 -21.33 -0.69
C ASP A 47 -11.96 -21.03 -2.17
N GLU A 48 -12.26 -22.09 -2.93
CA GLU A 48 -12.64 -21.97 -4.33
C GLU A 48 -14.02 -21.29 -4.46
N VAL A 49 -14.16 -20.30 -5.36
CA VAL A 49 -15.45 -19.63 -5.58
C VAL A 49 -16.45 -20.64 -6.14
N ASP A 50 -17.50 -20.95 -5.37
CA ASP A 50 -18.62 -21.75 -5.87
C ASP A 50 -19.46 -20.92 -6.85
N THR A 51 -19.18 -21.08 -8.15
CA THR A 51 -19.93 -20.44 -9.23
C THR A 51 -21.26 -21.12 -9.53
N SER A 52 -21.63 -22.20 -8.84
CA SER A 52 -22.87 -22.94 -9.09
C SER A 52 -24.12 -22.22 -8.55
N VAL A 53 -23.95 -21.24 -7.65
CA VAL A 53 -25.03 -20.46 -7.04
C VAL A 53 -24.88 -18.97 -7.37
N GLU A 54 -25.79 -18.44 -8.21
CA GLU A 54 -25.73 -17.07 -8.72
C GLU A 54 -25.72 -15.98 -7.60
N TRP A 55 -26.26 -16.28 -6.42
CA TRP A 55 -26.45 -15.33 -5.31
C TRP A 55 -25.81 -15.78 -3.97
N GLY A 56 -24.79 -16.65 -4.01
CA GLY A 56 -24.05 -17.08 -2.80
C GLY A 56 -23.09 -16.01 -2.25
N MET A 57 -22.68 -16.13 -0.98
CA MET A 57 -21.51 -15.40 -0.45
C MET A 57 -20.29 -15.80 -1.28
N ARG A 58 -19.60 -14.81 -1.87
CA ARG A 58 -18.46 -15.08 -2.76
C ARG A 58 -17.20 -14.57 -2.11
N GLU A 59 -16.19 -15.42 -2.08
CA GLU A 59 -14.83 -14.97 -1.83
C GLU A 59 -14.31 -14.16 -3.00
N LEU A 60 -13.41 -13.22 -2.72
CA LEU A 60 -13.03 -12.18 -3.66
C LEU A 60 -11.87 -12.64 -4.54
N GLU A 61 -12.12 -12.80 -5.83
CA GLU A 61 -11.06 -12.85 -6.85
C GLU A 61 -10.50 -11.44 -7.05
N ILE A 62 -9.45 -11.08 -6.30
CA ILE A 62 -8.95 -9.69 -6.27
C ILE A 62 -8.53 -9.18 -7.66
N ALA A 63 -8.09 -10.07 -8.56
CA ALA A 63 -7.62 -9.71 -9.90
C ALA A 63 -8.58 -10.11 -11.05
N GLY A 64 -9.82 -10.53 -10.72
CA GLY A 64 -10.82 -11.00 -11.68
C GLY A 64 -10.81 -12.52 -11.91
N ASP A 65 -11.65 -12.97 -12.83
CA ASP A 65 -11.95 -14.40 -13.09
C ASP A 65 -10.69 -15.27 -13.23
N GLY A 66 -10.60 -16.30 -12.38
CA GLY A 66 -9.48 -17.26 -12.34
C GLY A 66 -8.26 -16.78 -11.55
N ALA A 67 -8.33 -15.63 -10.89
CA ALA A 67 -7.31 -15.22 -9.92
C ALA A 67 -7.43 -16.03 -8.63
N PRO A 68 -6.32 -16.25 -7.89
CA PRO A 68 -6.38 -16.84 -6.56
C PRO A 68 -7.34 -16.08 -5.65
N THR A 69 -8.17 -16.84 -4.92
CA THR A 69 -9.06 -16.31 -3.89
C THR A 69 -8.30 -16.04 -2.61
N ILE A 70 -8.84 -15.12 -1.83
CA ILE A 70 -8.30 -14.74 -0.52
C ILE A 70 -9.45 -14.68 0.46
N ASP A 71 -9.14 -14.90 1.74
CA ASP A 71 -10.12 -14.68 2.79
C ASP A 71 -10.59 -13.22 2.76
N GLU A 72 -11.90 -13.01 2.64
CA GLU A 72 -12.53 -11.69 2.65
C GLU A 72 -12.20 -10.91 3.93
N GLY A 73 -12.06 -11.60 5.07
CA GLY A 73 -11.69 -11.02 6.35
C GLY A 73 -10.25 -10.52 6.39
N ALA A 74 -9.35 -11.08 5.57
CA ALA A 74 -7.92 -10.76 5.60
C ALA A 74 -7.65 -9.29 5.23
N VAL A 75 -8.46 -8.71 4.32
CA VAL A 75 -8.33 -7.30 3.91
C VAL A 75 -8.71 -6.37 5.06
N ALA A 76 -9.84 -6.63 5.72
CA ALA A 76 -10.32 -5.84 6.83
C ALA A 76 -9.38 -5.94 8.04
N GLU A 77 -8.87 -7.14 8.34
CA GLU A 77 -7.93 -7.37 9.42
C GLU A 77 -6.62 -6.60 9.21
N PHE A 78 -6.03 -6.70 8.01
CA PHE A 78 -4.79 -5.98 7.69
C PHE A 78 -4.99 -4.46 7.76
N ALA A 79 -6.09 -3.95 7.21
CA ALA A 79 -6.43 -2.53 7.25
C ALA A 79 -6.54 -2.01 8.69
N LEU A 80 -7.25 -2.73 9.56
CA LEU A 80 -7.38 -2.40 10.98
C LEU A 80 -6.02 -2.42 11.69
N ALA A 81 -5.19 -3.42 11.40
CA ALA A 81 -3.86 -3.57 12.01
C ALA A 81 -2.93 -2.38 11.72
N ILE A 82 -3.08 -1.74 10.56
CA ILE A 82 -2.30 -0.55 10.16
C ILE A 82 -3.03 0.77 10.43
N GLY A 83 -4.16 0.74 11.14
CA GLY A 83 -4.88 1.92 11.61
C GLY A 83 -5.83 2.56 10.59
N HIS A 84 -6.22 1.84 9.54
CA HIS A 84 -7.31 2.26 8.67
C HIS A 84 -8.67 1.87 9.26
N SER A 85 -9.61 2.81 9.27
CA SER A 85 -11.01 2.53 9.60
C SER A 85 -11.64 1.71 8.47
N THR A 86 -12.33 0.63 8.84
CA THR A 86 -13.23 -0.09 7.93
C THR A 86 -14.66 0.49 7.95
N ASP A 87 -14.96 1.35 8.93
CA ASP A 87 -16.21 2.12 8.98
C ASP A 87 -16.09 3.37 8.09
N SER A 88 -17.10 3.59 7.24
CA SER A 88 -17.30 4.83 6.47
C SER A 88 -18.19 5.83 7.21
#